data_AF-A0A950TN53-F1
#
_entry.id   AF-A0A950TN53-F1
#
_cell.length_a   1.000
_cell.length_b   1.000
_cell.length_c   1.000
_cell.angle_alpha   90.00
_cell.angle_beta   90.00
_cell.angle_gamma   90.00
#
_symmetry.space_group_name_H-M   'P 1'
#
loop_
_entity.id
_entity.type
_entity.pdbx_description
1 polymer ?
#
loop_
_entity_poly.entity_id
_entity_poly.type
_entity_poly.pdbx_seq_one_letter_code
_entity_poly.pdbx_strand_id
1 'polypeptide(L)'
;DGRYGENPNRLQHFYQYQVIIKPSPVDSQELLLASYAEIGLDPLRHDFRFVEDDWESPTLGAWGLGWEVWCDGMEVGQFTYFQQVGGIPVQLPSFEMTYGLERLAMYVQDKESVFDLSFNNDGVTYGEVFLRAEREYSSYNFEYADTAMLARHFRDAEVECGALLERGLALPAYDQAIKASHLFNLLDARGVISVAERASYIARVRALAKGCCESWLAGCSAPA
;
A
#
# COMPACT_ATOMS: atom_id res chain seq x y z
N ASP A 1 6.74 -5.50 7.24
CA ASP A 1 7.73 -4.53 7.76
C ASP A 1 7.89 -4.44 9.27
N GLY A 2 7.27 -5.33 10.05
CA GLY A 2 7.30 -5.25 11.51
C GLY A 2 8.70 -5.27 12.11
N ARG A 3 8.88 -4.53 13.21
CA ARG A 3 10.17 -4.43 13.93
C ARG A 3 9.99 -4.50 15.45
N TYR A 4 8.95 -5.18 15.93
CA TYR A 4 8.66 -5.36 17.36
C TYR A 4 8.58 -4.04 18.16
N GLY A 5 8.31 -2.92 17.48
CA GLY A 5 8.31 -1.59 18.11
C GLY A 5 9.69 -1.09 18.55
N GLU A 6 10.77 -1.66 18.00
CA GLU A 6 12.15 -1.29 18.33
C GLU A 6 12.77 -0.35 17.28
N ASN A 7 12.20 -0.29 16.08
CA ASN A 7 12.69 0.61 15.04
C ASN A 7 11.94 1.95 15.08
N PRO A 8 12.65 3.10 15.02
CA PRO A 8 12.02 4.41 15.12
C PRO A 8 11.21 4.83 13.89
N ASN A 9 11.37 4.15 12.75
CA ASN A 9 10.83 4.59 11.45
C ASN A 9 10.06 3.50 10.68
N ARG A 10 10.05 2.25 11.16
CA ARG A 10 9.45 1.10 10.46
C ARG A 10 8.37 0.44 11.28
N LEU A 11 7.22 0.23 10.65
CA LEU A 11 6.01 -0.32 11.25
C LEU A 11 5.43 -1.43 10.35
N GLN A 12 4.78 -2.45 10.91
CA GLN A 12 3.98 -3.38 10.09
C GLN A 12 2.62 -2.81 9.67
N HIS A 13 2.11 -1.82 10.40
CA HIS A 13 0.89 -1.07 10.10
C HIS A 13 1.20 0.41 10.22
N PHE A 14 0.83 1.19 9.21
CA PHE A 14 1.06 2.63 9.15
C PHE A 14 -0.02 3.29 8.30
N TYR A 15 -0.14 4.62 8.39
CA TYR A 15 -1.15 5.38 7.69
C TYR A 15 -0.60 6.05 6.45
N GLN A 16 -1.14 5.66 5.29
CA GLN A 16 -0.98 6.42 4.07
C GLN A 16 -2.12 7.43 3.93
N TYR A 17 -1.80 8.61 3.43
CA TYR A 17 -2.81 9.47 2.79
C TYR A 17 -2.71 9.28 1.29
N GLN A 18 -3.81 8.86 0.67
CA GLN A 18 -3.84 8.44 -0.72
C GLN A 18 -4.65 9.45 -1.54
N VAL A 19 -4.07 9.97 -2.62
CA VAL A 19 -4.75 10.84 -3.59
C VAL A 19 -4.69 10.19 -4.97
N ILE A 20 -5.83 10.11 -5.64
CA ILE A 20 -5.92 9.71 -7.05
C ILE A 20 -6.64 10.80 -7.83
N ILE A 21 -5.99 11.32 -8.87
CA ILE A 21 -6.57 12.30 -9.80
C ILE A 21 -6.54 11.70 -11.21
N LYS A 22 -7.71 11.60 -11.84
CA LYS A 22 -7.85 11.04 -13.19
C LYS A 22 -8.74 11.96 -14.06
N PRO A 23 -8.23 12.52 -15.17
CA PRO A 23 -6.86 12.38 -15.69
C PRO A 23 -5.84 13.14 -14.83
N SER A 24 -4.57 12.83 -15.06
CA SER A 24 -3.44 13.49 -14.39
C SER A 24 -3.43 15.01 -14.66
N PRO A 25 -3.34 15.87 -13.62
CA PRO A 25 -3.27 17.31 -13.81
C PRO A 25 -1.92 17.76 -14.38
N VAL A 26 -1.91 18.84 -15.15
CA VAL A 26 -0.68 19.38 -15.77
C VAL A 26 0.29 19.95 -14.73
N ASP A 27 -0.24 20.40 -13.60
CA ASP A 27 0.41 21.05 -12.46
C ASP A 27 0.54 20.09 -11.26
N SER A 28 0.61 18.77 -11.50
CA SER A 28 0.66 17.73 -10.47
C SER A 28 1.74 17.97 -9.39
N GLN A 29 2.95 18.40 -9.79
CA GLN A 29 4.04 18.70 -8.85
C GLN A 29 3.77 19.97 -8.04
N GLU A 30 3.16 20.98 -8.63
CA GLU A 30 2.83 22.24 -7.94
C GLU A 30 1.75 21.99 -6.88
N LEU A 31 0.73 21.19 -7.22
CA LEU A 31 -0.30 20.76 -6.26
C LEU A 31 0.29 19.97 -5.08
N LEU A 32 1.30 19.13 -5.35
CA LEU A 32 1.99 18.35 -4.32
C LEU A 32 2.81 19.24 -3.39
N LEU A 33 3.61 20.16 -3.96
CA LEU A 33 4.40 21.08 -3.15
C LEU A 33 3.51 22.04 -2.35
N ALA A 34 2.38 22.46 -2.92
CA ALA A 34 1.39 23.27 -2.21
C ALA A 34 0.78 22.51 -1.01
N SER A 35 0.47 21.21 -1.15
CA SER A 35 -0.07 20.42 -0.03
C SER A 35 0.95 20.27 1.11
N TYR A 36 2.25 20.15 0.80
CA TYR A 36 3.31 20.15 1.80
C TYR A 36 3.44 21.50 2.51
N ALA A 37 3.35 22.62 1.77
CA ALA A 37 3.40 23.95 2.36
C ALA A 37 2.26 24.18 3.38
N GLU A 38 1.05 23.69 3.09
CA GLU A 38 -0.12 23.80 3.99
C GLU A 38 0.06 23.08 5.34
N ILE A 39 0.90 22.04 5.39
CA ILE A 39 1.23 21.33 6.64
C ILE A 39 2.53 21.84 7.31
N GLY A 40 3.05 22.98 6.85
CA GLY A 40 4.22 23.63 7.42
C GLY A 40 5.56 23.26 6.78
N LEU A 41 5.56 22.47 5.70
CA LEU A 41 6.76 22.09 4.96
C LEU A 41 6.91 22.97 3.71
N ASP A 42 7.27 24.24 3.92
CA ASP A 42 7.48 25.22 2.85
C ASP A 42 8.66 24.83 1.93
N PRO A 43 8.44 24.61 0.62
CA PRO A 43 9.49 24.26 -0.33
C PRO A 43 10.60 25.31 -0.49
N LEU A 44 10.39 26.55 -0.05
CA LEU A 44 11.44 27.58 -0.01
C LEU A 44 12.37 27.46 1.20
N ARG A 45 11.97 26.68 2.20
CA ARG A 45 12.68 26.51 3.48
C ARG A 45 13.23 25.10 3.67
N HIS A 46 12.71 24.14 2.91
CA HIS A 46 13.05 22.72 2.96
C HIS A 46 13.59 22.25 1.60
N ASP A 47 14.59 21.37 1.61
CA ASP A 47 15.18 20.80 0.39
C ASP A 47 14.31 19.65 -0.13
N PHE A 48 13.37 20.00 -1.01
CA PHE A 48 12.57 19.02 -1.75
C PHE A 48 13.32 18.51 -2.98
N ARG A 49 13.41 17.18 -3.10
CA ARG A 49 13.98 16.49 -4.25
C ARG A 49 13.01 15.45 -4.79
N PHE A 50 12.94 15.40 -6.12
CA PHE A 50 12.19 14.39 -6.84
C PHE A 50 13.18 13.43 -7.49
N VAL A 51 13.25 12.22 -6.94
CA VAL A 51 14.17 11.17 -7.42
C VAL A 51 13.36 10.21 -8.27
N GLU A 52 13.73 10.05 -9.53
CA GLU A 52 13.05 9.12 -10.45
C GLU A 52 13.06 7.71 -9.86
N ASP A 53 11.86 7.13 -9.73
CA ASP A 53 11.63 5.76 -9.27
C ASP A 53 10.30 5.24 -9.86
N ASP A 54 10.41 4.36 -10.85
CA ASP A 54 9.25 3.73 -11.45
C ASP A 54 8.60 2.77 -10.46
N TRP A 55 7.28 2.87 -10.31
CA TRP A 55 6.54 2.04 -9.37
C TRP A 55 6.00 0.79 -10.06
N GLU A 56 6.16 -0.36 -9.40
CA GLU A 56 5.51 -1.62 -9.79
C GLU A 56 4.85 -2.27 -8.58
N SER A 57 3.60 -2.70 -8.76
CA SER A 57 2.95 -3.69 -7.90
C SER A 57 2.70 -4.98 -8.67
N PRO A 58 3.61 -5.96 -8.54
CA PRO A 58 3.51 -7.22 -9.27
C PRO A 58 2.20 -7.96 -9.00
N THR A 59 1.69 -7.94 -7.78
CA THR A 59 0.44 -8.64 -7.41
C THR A 59 -0.81 -7.98 -7.99
N LEU A 60 -0.76 -6.68 -8.28
CA LEU A 60 -1.87 -5.97 -8.95
C LEU A 60 -1.70 -5.93 -10.47
N GLY A 61 -0.56 -6.41 -11.00
CA GLY A 61 -0.23 -6.22 -12.42
C GLY A 61 -0.22 -4.75 -12.82
N ALA A 62 0.11 -3.87 -11.87
CA ALA A 62 0.06 -2.42 -12.02
C ALA A 62 1.48 -1.85 -12.04
N TRP A 63 1.71 -0.87 -12.91
CA TRP A 63 2.97 -0.14 -12.97
C TRP A 63 2.74 1.28 -13.48
N GLY A 64 3.66 2.18 -13.15
CA GLY A 64 3.63 3.57 -13.57
C GLY A 64 4.98 4.25 -13.49
N LEU A 65 5.10 5.38 -14.18
CA LEU A 65 6.26 6.26 -14.07
C LEU A 65 6.14 7.08 -12.80
N GLY A 66 7.19 7.19 -12.01
CA GLY A 66 7.09 7.79 -10.68
C GLY A 66 8.35 8.47 -10.20
N TRP A 67 8.18 9.15 -9.07
CA TRP A 67 9.27 9.73 -8.32
C TRP A 67 9.03 9.51 -6.83
N GLU A 68 10.10 9.19 -6.13
CA GLU A 68 10.17 9.38 -4.69
C GLU A 68 10.33 10.87 -4.38
N VAL A 69 9.60 11.33 -3.38
CA VAL A 69 9.65 12.71 -2.90
C VAL A 69 10.46 12.72 -1.61
N TRP A 70 11.60 13.36 -1.65
CA TRP A 70 12.50 13.51 -0.51
C TRP A 70 12.42 14.94 0.01
N CYS A 71 12.32 15.09 1.33
CA CYS A 71 12.38 16.36 2.04
C CYS A 71 13.49 16.28 3.08
N ASP A 72 14.49 17.15 2.98
CA ASP A 72 15.64 17.24 3.90
C ASP A 72 16.32 15.88 4.20
N GLY A 73 16.42 15.03 3.18
CA GLY A 73 17.09 13.72 3.29
C GLY A 73 16.22 12.58 3.79
N MET A 74 14.90 12.76 3.93
CA MET A 74 13.94 11.70 4.21
C MET A 74 12.89 11.59 3.10
N GLU A 75 12.60 10.37 2.65
CA GLU A 75 11.49 10.08 1.73
C GLU A 75 10.15 10.30 2.46
N VAL A 76 9.37 11.29 2.01
CA VAL A 76 8.10 11.73 2.64
C VAL A 76 6.86 11.30 1.87
N GLY A 77 7.03 10.86 0.62
CA GLY A 77 5.95 10.31 -0.18
C GLY A 77 6.44 9.83 -1.54
N GLN A 78 5.50 9.29 -2.30
CA GLN A 78 5.71 8.84 -3.66
C GLN A 78 4.62 9.46 -4.54
N PHE A 79 4.94 9.78 -5.78
CA PHE A 79 3.91 10.04 -6.77
C PHE A 79 4.13 9.23 -8.03
N THR A 80 3.04 8.80 -8.66
CA THR A 80 3.07 7.83 -9.76
C THR A 80 2.01 8.16 -10.81
N TYR A 81 2.37 8.10 -12.08
CA TYR A 81 1.45 8.14 -13.20
C TYR A 81 1.22 6.71 -13.71
N PHE A 82 0.10 6.11 -13.34
CA PHE A 82 -0.22 4.75 -13.75
C PHE A 82 -0.27 4.62 -15.27
N GLN A 83 0.46 3.63 -15.79
CA GLN A 83 0.47 3.24 -17.20
C GLN A 83 -0.33 1.95 -17.41
N GLN A 84 -0.38 1.10 -16.39
CA GLN A 84 -1.10 -0.17 -16.43
C GLN A 84 -1.70 -0.48 -15.06
N VAL A 85 -2.89 -1.06 -15.04
CA VAL A 85 -3.54 -1.60 -13.83
C VAL A 85 -4.19 -2.93 -14.18
N GLY A 86 -4.01 -3.98 -13.37
CA GLY A 86 -4.58 -5.30 -13.66
C GLY A 86 -4.03 -5.97 -14.93
N GLY A 87 -2.83 -5.59 -15.38
CA GLY A 87 -2.30 -6.05 -16.68
C GLY A 87 -2.92 -5.35 -17.89
N ILE A 88 -3.74 -4.31 -17.68
CA ILE A 88 -4.47 -3.60 -18.73
C ILE A 88 -3.88 -2.18 -18.86
N PRO A 89 -3.39 -1.79 -20.05
CA PRO A 89 -2.93 -0.43 -20.31
C PRO A 89 -4.04 0.58 -20.08
N VAL A 90 -3.76 1.66 -19.36
CA VAL A 90 -4.76 2.70 -19.12
C VAL A 90 -4.88 3.64 -20.33
N GLN A 91 -6.11 4.07 -20.63
CA GLN A 91 -6.34 5.06 -21.70
C GLN A 91 -5.95 6.49 -21.28
N LEU A 92 -6.17 6.81 -20.01
CA LEU A 92 -5.81 8.09 -19.39
C LEU A 92 -5.00 7.78 -18.12
N PRO A 93 -3.74 8.26 -18.04
CA PRO A 93 -2.94 8.11 -16.83
C PRO A 93 -3.66 8.72 -15.63
N SER A 94 -3.71 7.96 -14.55
CA SER A 94 -4.14 8.47 -13.25
C SER A 94 -2.91 8.86 -12.48
N PHE A 95 -2.93 10.07 -11.92
CA PHE A 95 -1.90 10.57 -11.06
C PHE A 95 -2.22 10.15 -9.63
N GLU A 96 -1.27 9.46 -9.02
CA GLU A 96 -1.28 8.99 -7.64
C GLU A 96 -0.31 9.82 -6.81
N MET A 97 -0.75 10.27 -5.63
CA MET A 97 0.14 10.72 -4.56
C MET A 97 -0.09 9.87 -3.33
N THR A 98 0.99 9.39 -2.74
CA THR A 98 0.99 8.55 -1.54
C THR A 98 1.87 9.19 -0.49
N TYR A 99 1.28 9.72 0.57
CA TYR A 99 1.99 10.39 1.66
C TYR A 99 2.23 9.40 2.81
N GLY A 100 3.45 9.38 3.35
CA GLY A 100 3.76 8.66 4.59
C GLY A 100 3.45 9.52 5.81
N LEU A 101 2.27 9.36 6.42
CA LEU A 101 1.79 10.30 7.44
C LEU A 101 2.67 10.33 8.68
N GLU A 102 3.17 9.19 9.15
CA GLU A 102 4.05 9.15 10.33
C GLU A 102 5.37 9.88 10.07
N ARG A 103 5.98 9.70 8.88
CA ARG A 103 7.24 10.39 8.53
C ARG A 103 7.03 11.90 8.43
N LEU A 104 5.92 12.33 7.82
CA LEU A 104 5.56 13.74 7.75
C LEU A 104 5.31 14.33 9.14
N ALA A 105 4.58 13.62 9.99
CA ALA A 105 4.32 14.05 11.36
C ALA A 105 5.62 14.12 12.18
N MET A 106 6.56 13.19 11.99
CA MET A 106 7.86 13.23 12.67
C MET A 106 8.63 14.49 12.32
N TYR A 107 8.59 14.87 11.05
CA TYR A 107 9.24 16.09 10.59
C TYR A 107 8.56 17.33 11.20
N VAL A 108 7.24 17.45 11.07
CA VAL A 108 6.47 18.61 11.55
C VAL A 108 6.54 18.78 13.08
N GLN A 109 6.59 17.67 13.82
CA GLN A 109 6.65 17.67 15.28
C GLN A 109 8.08 17.59 15.85
N ASP A 110 9.11 17.57 14.99
CA ASP A 110 10.52 17.45 15.36
C ASP A 110 10.79 16.26 16.30
N LYS A 111 10.41 15.05 15.85
CA LYS A 111 10.56 13.79 16.60
C LYS A 111 11.46 12.81 15.87
N GLU A 112 12.35 12.15 16.62
CA GLU A 112 13.26 11.13 16.08
C GLU A 112 12.63 9.72 15.98
N SER A 113 11.50 9.49 16.64
CA SER A 113 10.78 8.21 16.63
C SER A 113 9.29 8.39 16.39
N VAL A 114 8.70 7.53 15.56
CA VAL A 114 7.24 7.48 15.35
C VAL A 114 6.47 7.31 16.64
N PHE A 115 7.03 6.63 17.65
CA PHE A 115 6.33 6.36 18.91
C PHE A 115 6.24 7.58 19.84
N ASP A 116 7.06 8.60 19.61
CA ASP A 116 7.09 9.85 20.38
C ASP A 116 6.19 10.94 19.78
N LEU A 117 5.53 10.65 18.65
CA LEU A 117 4.58 11.56 18.03
C LEU A 117 3.40 11.84 18.95
N SER A 118 2.99 13.10 19.03
CA SER A 118 1.71 13.47 19.63
C SER A 118 0.60 13.03 18.67
N PHE A 119 -0.21 12.08 19.10
CA PHE A 119 -1.34 11.56 18.33
C PHE A 119 -2.54 12.53 18.39
N ASN A 120 -2.69 13.24 19.51
CA ASN A 120 -3.71 14.26 19.70
C ASN A 120 -3.19 15.44 20.56
N ASN A 121 -4.04 16.44 20.76
CA ASN A 121 -3.72 17.62 21.58
C ASN A 121 -3.88 17.40 23.10
N ASP A 122 -4.29 16.20 23.52
CA ASP A 122 -4.55 15.85 24.93
C ASP A 122 -3.36 15.12 25.59
N GLY A 123 -2.22 15.06 24.90
CA GLY A 123 -0.99 14.44 25.38
C GLY A 123 -0.88 12.93 25.12
N VAL A 124 -1.80 12.34 24.33
CA VAL A 124 -1.67 10.94 23.91
C VAL A 124 -0.61 10.81 22.82
N THR A 125 0.33 9.90 23.02
CA THR A 125 1.40 9.59 22.07
C THR A 125 1.01 8.46 21.12
N TYR A 126 1.61 8.43 19.94
CA TYR A 126 1.44 7.33 18.98
C TYR A 126 1.91 6.00 19.58
N GLY A 127 2.94 6.02 20.44
CA GLY A 127 3.39 4.86 21.20
C GLY A 127 2.33 4.30 22.13
N GLU A 128 1.59 5.14 22.85
CA GLU A 128 0.49 4.70 23.72
C GLU A 128 -0.63 4.00 22.94
N VAL A 129 -0.87 4.41 21.69
CA VAL A 129 -1.90 3.83 20.82
C VAL A 129 -1.41 2.54 20.14
N PHE A 130 -0.19 2.56 19.57
CA PHE A 130 0.22 1.55 18.59
C PHE A 130 1.42 0.68 18.99
N LEU A 131 2.25 1.06 19.99
CA LEU A 131 3.47 0.30 20.31
C LEU A 131 3.17 -1.15 20.72
N ARG A 132 2.09 -1.35 21.48
CA ARG A 132 1.62 -2.68 21.86
C ARG A 132 1.18 -3.49 20.63
N ALA A 133 0.39 -2.88 19.75
CA ALA A 133 -0.07 -3.54 18.53
C ALA A 133 1.13 -3.93 17.64
N GLU A 134 2.11 -3.05 17.46
CA GLU A 134 3.30 -3.33 16.65
C GLU A 134 4.10 -4.54 17.19
N ARG A 135 4.25 -4.66 18.52
CA ARG A 135 4.87 -5.82 19.18
C ARG A 135 4.09 -7.10 18.97
N GLU A 136 2.79 -7.07 19.22
CA GLU A 136 1.92 -8.24 19.12
C GLU A 136 1.79 -8.72 17.67
N TYR A 137 1.60 -7.81 16.71
CA TYR A 137 1.53 -8.16 15.28
C TYR A 137 2.88 -8.61 14.74
N SER A 138 4.01 -8.02 15.16
CA SER A 138 5.34 -8.55 14.77
C SER A 138 5.50 -9.99 15.24
N SER A 139 5.18 -10.27 16.51
CA SER A 139 5.22 -11.63 17.06
C SER A 139 4.30 -12.59 16.28
N TYR A 140 3.06 -12.18 16.00
CA TYR A 140 2.12 -12.98 15.22
C TYR A 140 2.66 -13.26 13.81
N ASN A 141 3.04 -12.22 13.07
CA ASN A 141 3.48 -12.28 11.69
C ASN A 141 4.76 -13.10 11.49
N PHE A 142 5.69 -13.05 12.44
CA PHE A 142 7.00 -13.70 12.32
C PHE A 142 7.11 -15.04 13.03
N GLU A 143 6.32 -15.29 14.08
CA GLU A 143 6.52 -16.47 14.94
C GLU A 143 5.27 -17.34 15.03
N TYR A 144 4.11 -16.75 15.31
CA TYR A 144 2.94 -17.51 15.81
C TYR A 144 1.85 -17.80 14.78
N ALA A 145 1.81 -17.09 13.63
CA ALA A 145 0.75 -17.32 12.67
C ALA A 145 0.78 -18.76 12.14
N ASP A 146 -0.38 -19.44 12.20
CA ASP A 146 -0.55 -20.81 11.72
C ASP A 146 -0.52 -20.83 10.19
N THR A 147 0.60 -21.30 9.66
CA THR A 147 0.86 -21.31 8.21
C THR A 147 -0.01 -22.30 7.45
N ALA A 148 -0.44 -23.40 8.08
CA ALA A 148 -1.34 -24.36 7.44
C ALA A 148 -2.75 -23.76 7.29
N MET A 149 -3.21 -23.05 8.33
CA MET A 149 -4.46 -22.29 8.27
C MET A 149 -4.40 -21.17 7.23
N LEU A 150 -3.34 -20.36 7.23
CA LEU A 150 -3.16 -19.28 6.25
C LEU A 150 -3.15 -19.80 4.81
N ALA A 151 -2.42 -20.90 4.54
CA ALA A 151 -2.38 -21.51 3.22
C ALA A 151 -3.75 -22.06 2.78
N ARG A 152 -4.55 -22.58 3.71
CA ARG A 152 -5.94 -22.99 3.43
C ARG A 152 -6.81 -21.78 3.09
N HIS A 153 -6.79 -20.74 3.91
CA HIS A 153 -7.58 -19.53 3.66
C HIS A 153 -7.18 -18.83 2.36
N PHE A 154 -5.91 -18.90 1.96
CA PHE A 154 -5.47 -18.38 0.66
C PHE A 154 -6.20 -19.12 -0.47
N ARG A 155 -6.24 -20.45 -0.41
CA ARG A 155 -6.96 -21.26 -1.41
C ARG A 155 -8.46 -21.00 -1.38
N ASP A 156 -9.05 -20.85 -0.20
CA ASP A 156 -10.48 -20.56 -0.05
C ASP A 156 -10.83 -19.21 -0.71
N ALA A 157 -10.02 -18.17 -0.48
CA ALA A 157 -10.18 -16.86 -1.12
C ALA A 157 -9.99 -16.93 -2.65
N GLU A 158 -9.01 -17.70 -3.13
CA GLU A 158 -8.78 -17.90 -4.57
C GLU A 158 -9.98 -18.58 -5.25
N VAL A 159 -10.52 -19.64 -4.64
CA VAL A 159 -11.70 -20.37 -5.17
C VAL A 159 -12.94 -19.47 -5.19
N GLU A 160 -13.21 -18.75 -4.10
CA GLU A 160 -14.36 -17.86 -4.02
C GLU A 160 -14.24 -16.70 -5.03
N CYS A 161 -13.03 -16.14 -5.19
CA CYS A 161 -12.78 -15.11 -6.21
C CYS A 161 -13.15 -15.64 -7.62
N GLY A 162 -12.67 -16.83 -7.99
CA GLY A 162 -12.99 -17.44 -9.28
C GLY A 162 -14.50 -17.64 -9.48
N ALA A 163 -15.19 -18.18 -8.47
CA ALA A 163 -16.64 -18.39 -8.52
C ALA A 163 -17.43 -17.09 -8.68
N LEU A 164 -16.99 -16.00 -8.06
CA LEU A 164 -17.62 -14.67 -8.21
C LEU A 164 -17.35 -14.06 -9.59
N LEU A 165 -16.16 -14.25 -10.14
CA LEU A 165 -15.81 -13.80 -11.50
C LEU A 165 -16.62 -14.51 -12.57
N GLU A 166 -16.88 -15.82 -12.43
CA GLU A 166 -17.78 -16.57 -13.33
C GLU A 166 -19.20 -15.99 -13.37
N ARG A 167 -19.60 -15.29 -12.30
CA ARG A 167 -20.90 -14.62 -12.17
C ARG A 167 -20.86 -13.14 -12.56
N GLY A 168 -19.71 -12.63 -13.02
CA GLY A 168 -19.52 -11.21 -13.35
C GLY A 168 -19.54 -10.26 -12.15
N LEU A 169 -19.32 -10.77 -10.93
CA LEU A 169 -19.37 -9.99 -9.69
C LEU A 169 -17.98 -9.46 -9.31
N ALA A 170 -17.48 -8.48 -10.08
CA ALA A 170 -16.12 -7.95 -9.96
C ALA A 170 -15.75 -7.41 -8.56
N LEU A 171 -16.63 -6.64 -7.93
CA LEU A 171 -16.36 -5.99 -6.64
C LEU A 171 -16.18 -7.00 -5.48
N PRO A 172 -17.12 -7.94 -5.23
CA PRO A 172 -16.91 -8.95 -4.19
C PRO A 172 -15.79 -9.93 -4.54
N ALA A 173 -15.52 -10.17 -5.83
CA ALA A 173 -14.34 -10.94 -6.24
C ALA A 173 -13.04 -10.20 -5.83
N TYR A 174 -13.00 -8.87 -5.99
CA TYR A 174 -11.85 -8.07 -5.62
C TYR A 174 -11.56 -8.09 -4.11
N ASP A 175 -12.58 -8.13 -3.26
CA ASP A 175 -12.40 -8.35 -1.81
C ASP A 175 -11.65 -9.66 -1.51
N GLN A 176 -11.91 -10.72 -2.28
CA GLN A 176 -11.20 -11.99 -2.13
C GLN A 176 -9.75 -11.90 -2.65
N ALA A 177 -9.50 -11.16 -3.73
CA ALA A 177 -8.16 -10.88 -4.21
C ALA A 177 -7.31 -10.12 -3.16
N ILE A 178 -7.91 -9.13 -2.48
CA ILE A 178 -7.26 -8.40 -1.37
C ILE A 178 -6.94 -9.36 -0.21
N LYS A 179 -7.88 -10.21 0.19
CA LYS A 179 -7.64 -11.23 1.24
C LYS A 179 -6.51 -12.17 0.85
N ALA A 180 -6.51 -12.69 -0.37
CA ALA A 180 -5.44 -13.56 -0.86
C ALA A 180 -4.07 -12.86 -0.81
N SER A 181 -4.00 -11.59 -1.24
CA SER A 181 -2.78 -10.78 -1.14
C SER A 181 -2.27 -10.65 0.30
N HIS A 182 -3.15 -10.33 1.25
CA HIS A 182 -2.77 -10.21 2.66
C HIS A 182 -2.34 -11.55 3.27
N LEU A 183 -3.05 -12.64 2.98
CA LEU A 183 -2.71 -13.99 3.45
C LEU A 183 -1.35 -14.44 2.91
N PHE A 184 -1.05 -14.10 1.65
CA PHE A 184 0.28 -14.30 1.07
C PHE A 184 1.36 -13.52 1.85
N ASN A 185 1.14 -12.23 2.15
CA ASN A 185 2.11 -11.44 2.92
C ASN A 185 2.40 -12.04 4.31
N LEU A 186 1.38 -12.60 4.98
CA LEU A 186 1.58 -13.29 6.26
C LEU A 186 2.41 -14.57 6.11
N LEU A 187 2.17 -15.36 5.05
CA LEU A 187 2.97 -16.55 4.76
C LEU A 187 4.43 -16.19 4.39
N ASP A 188 4.64 -15.10 3.63
CA ASP A 188 5.96 -14.59 3.27
C ASP A 188 6.71 -14.11 4.53
N ALA A 189 6.04 -13.36 5.41
CA ALA A 189 6.58 -12.92 6.69
C ALA A 189 6.96 -14.08 7.62
N ARG A 190 6.20 -15.18 7.63
CA ARG A 190 6.54 -16.39 8.38
C ARG A 190 7.78 -17.13 7.83
N GLY A 191 8.27 -16.75 6.65
CA GLY A 191 9.47 -17.35 6.05
C GLY A 191 9.26 -18.78 5.58
N VAL A 192 8.00 -19.21 5.36
CA VAL A 192 7.66 -20.56 4.91
C VAL A 192 7.51 -20.68 3.40
N ILE A 193 7.60 -19.57 2.67
CA ILE A 193 7.53 -19.51 1.21
C ILE A 193 8.96 -19.46 0.64
N SER A 194 9.32 -20.43 -0.19
CA SER A 194 10.57 -20.39 -0.96
C SER A 194 10.52 -19.35 -2.08
N VAL A 195 11.68 -18.95 -2.63
CA VAL A 195 11.75 -17.99 -3.74
C VAL A 195 10.89 -18.41 -4.94
N ALA A 196 10.89 -19.71 -5.27
CA ALA A 196 10.08 -20.25 -6.37
C ALA A 196 8.58 -20.20 -6.05
N GLU A 197 8.18 -20.54 -4.84
CA GLU A 197 6.80 -20.44 -4.39
C GLU A 197 6.33 -18.98 -4.36
N ARG A 198 7.19 -18.04 -3.96
CA ARG A 198 6.88 -16.62 -3.91
C ARG A 198 6.46 -16.09 -5.27
N ALA A 199 7.21 -16.43 -6.33
CA ALA A 199 6.85 -16.09 -7.69
C ALA A 199 5.50 -16.69 -8.11
N SER A 200 5.21 -17.92 -7.69
CA SER A 200 3.92 -18.58 -7.94
C SER A 200 2.75 -17.89 -7.24
N TYR A 201 2.88 -17.54 -5.95
CA TYR A 201 1.87 -16.80 -5.21
C TYR A 201 1.61 -15.42 -5.81
N ILE A 202 2.65 -14.68 -6.18
CA ILE A 202 2.51 -13.38 -6.85
C ILE A 202 1.74 -13.52 -8.16
N ALA A 203 2.07 -14.52 -8.99
CA ALA A 203 1.36 -14.77 -10.24
C ALA A 203 -0.12 -15.13 -10.03
N ARG A 204 -0.43 -15.88 -8.98
CA ARG A 204 -1.81 -16.25 -8.62
C ARG A 204 -2.61 -15.03 -8.16
N VAL A 205 -2.08 -14.22 -7.24
CA VAL A 205 -2.73 -12.96 -6.82
C VAL A 205 -2.90 -12.01 -8.01
N ARG A 206 -1.90 -11.91 -8.88
CA ARG A 206 -1.99 -11.15 -10.14
C ARG A 206 -3.12 -11.63 -11.04
N ALA A 207 -3.30 -12.95 -11.18
CA ALA A 207 -4.40 -13.50 -11.97
C ALA A 207 -5.77 -13.13 -11.40
N LEU A 208 -5.92 -13.16 -10.07
CA LEU A 208 -7.16 -12.73 -9.39
C LEU A 208 -7.45 -11.25 -9.63
N ALA A 209 -6.46 -10.38 -9.39
CA ALA A 209 -6.61 -8.94 -9.58
C ALA A 209 -6.93 -8.59 -11.05
N LYS A 210 -6.23 -9.21 -12.00
CA LYS A 210 -6.49 -9.06 -13.43
C LYS A 210 -7.93 -9.50 -13.79
N GLY A 211 -8.37 -10.65 -13.32
CA GLY A 211 -9.74 -11.13 -13.57
C GLY A 211 -10.80 -10.16 -13.02
N CYS A 212 -10.55 -9.56 -11.86
CA CYS A 212 -11.43 -8.51 -11.30
C CYS A 212 -11.47 -7.27 -12.19
N CYS A 213 -10.32 -6.80 -12.70
CA CYS A 213 -10.27 -5.66 -13.62
C CYS A 213 -10.98 -5.96 -14.95
N GLU A 214 -10.75 -7.13 -15.54
CA GLU A 214 -11.41 -7.55 -16.79
C GLU A 214 -12.93 -7.66 -16.61
N SER A 215 -13.39 -8.28 -15.51
CA SER A 215 -14.81 -8.36 -15.18
C SER A 215 -15.44 -6.99 -14.93
N TRP A 216 -14.72 -6.07 -14.29
CA TRP A 216 -15.19 -4.70 -14.09
C TRP A 216 -15.37 -3.95 -15.42
N LEU A 217 -14.39 -4.06 -16.32
CA LEU A 217 -14.43 -3.40 -17.63
C LEU A 217 -15.47 -3.99 -18.58
N ALA A 218 -15.77 -5.29 -18.46
CA ALA A 218 -16.85 -5.92 -19.22
C ALA A 218 -18.23 -5.35 -18.88
N GLY A 219 -18.37 -4.67 -17.73
CA GLY A 219 -19.64 -4.12 -17.24
C GLY A 219 -20.51 -5.17 -16.56
N CYS A 220 -21.52 -4.72 -15.80
CA CYS A 220 -22.43 -5.63 -15.09
C CYS A 220 -23.18 -6.55 -16.07
N SER A 221 -22.86 -7.84 -16.03
CA SER A 221 -23.68 -8.91 -16.56
C SER A 221 -24.43 -9.63 -15.44
N ALA A 222 -24.89 -8.91 -14.41
CA ALA A 222 -25.78 -9.52 -13.42
C ALA A 222 -27.03 -10.04 -14.17
N PRO A 223 -27.32 -11.35 -14.12
CA PRO A 223 -28.57 -11.86 -14.65
C PRO A 223 -29.73 -11.24 -13.85
N ALA A 224 -30.79 -10.86 -14.57
CA ALA A 224 -32.07 -10.49 -13.96
C ALA A 224 -32.64 -11.61 -13.07
#